data_AF-A0A4V2FZM7-F1
#
_entry.id   AF-A0A4V2FZM7-F1
#
_cell.length_a   1.000
_cell.length_b   1.000
_cell.length_c   1.000
_cell.angle_alpha   90.00
_cell.angle_beta   90.00
_cell.angle_gamma   90.00
#
_symmetry.space_group_name_H-M   'P 1'
#
loop_
_entity.id
_entity.type
_entity.pdbx_description
1 polymer ?
#
loop_
_entity_poly.entity_id
_entity_poly.type
_entity_poly.pdbx_seq_one_letter_code
_entity_poly.pdbx_strand_id
1 'polypeptide(L)'
;MDMRRIVAVLVEEAEQQIQDQVWKLEPSDRALALDTEAGLRDVVGPPNVQEDLPQIKRLEHLRETLAVLAISLARTHGRLAWFLSGALNALEPVLRWRAMPADRGGSFGTVLPSSEEYTEAEDAVRRLQDALAGIAAETVDLGSVRPNQEANGV
;
A
#
# COMPACT_ATOMS: atom_id res chain seq x y z
N MET A 1 8.55 11.51 11.91
CA MET A 1 8.91 10.18 11.39
C MET A 1 8.48 10.17 9.95
N ASP A 2 9.34 9.73 9.05
CA ASP A 2 9.11 9.73 7.61
C ASP A 2 8.24 8.51 7.24
N MET A 3 6.98 8.74 6.86
CA MET A 3 6.00 7.75 6.43
C MET A 3 6.51 6.95 5.24
N ARG A 4 7.18 7.61 4.28
CA ARG A 4 7.76 6.95 3.12
C ARG A 4 8.83 5.96 3.55
N ARG A 5 9.65 6.30 4.55
CA ARG A 5 10.65 5.38 5.12
C ARG A 5 10.00 4.20 5.83
N ILE A 6 8.97 4.42 6.64
CA ILE A 6 8.27 3.34 7.34
C ILE A 6 7.64 2.37 6.33
N VAL A 7 6.96 2.90 5.32
CA VAL A 7 6.38 2.08 4.25
C VAL A 7 7.46 1.34 3.45
N ALA A 8 8.60 1.97 3.14
CA ALA A 8 9.69 1.29 2.44
C ALA A 8 10.18 0.06 3.21
N VAL A 9 10.44 0.20 4.51
CA VAL A 9 10.87 -0.93 5.36
C VAL A 9 9.80 -2.02 5.41
N LEU A 10 8.52 -1.63 5.53
CA LEU A 10 7.40 -2.57 5.53
C LEU A 10 7.29 -3.36 4.22
N VAL A 11 7.45 -2.69 3.08
CA VAL A 11 7.43 -3.32 1.76
C VAL A 11 8.63 -4.26 1.58
N GLU A 12 9.83 -3.82 1.96
CA GLU A 12 11.03 -4.67 1.93
C GLU A 12 10.86 -5.93 2.78
N GLU A 13 10.27 -5.83 3.98
CA GLU A 13 10.00 -6.99 4.83
C GLU A 13 8.97 -7.94 4.21
N ALA A 14 7.91 -7.41 3.60
CA ALA A 14 6.91 -8.21 2.90
C ALA A 14 7.52 -8.97 1.71
N GLU A 15 8.28 -8.27 0.86
CA GLU A 15 8.98 -8.84 -0.29
C GLU A 15 9.95 -9.94 0.14
N GLN A 16 10.75 -9.69 1.18
CA GLN A 16 11.69 -10.67 1.71
C GLN A 16 10.97 -11.94 2.21
N GLN A 17 9.87 -11.79 2.97
CA GLN A 17 9.12 -12.95 3.45
C GLN A 17 8.49 -13.77 2.31
N ILE A 18 8.07 -13.12 1.21
CA ILE A 18 7.55 -13.80 0.01
C ILE A 18 8.68 -14.53 -0.71
N GLN A 19 9.83 -13.86 -0.93
CA GLN A 19 11.00 -14.45 -1.59
C GLN A 19 11.53 -15.66 -0.82
N ASP A 20 11.61 -15.57 0.51
CA ASP A 20 12.07 -16.64 1.39
C ASP A 20 11.03 -17.78 1.56
N GLN A 21 9.88 -17.70 0.88
CA GLN A 21 8.78 -18.67 0.98
C GLN A 21 8.22 -18.84 2.40
N VAL A 22 8.51 -17.88 3.28
CA VAL A 22 7.98 -17.79 4.64
C VAL A 22 6.52 -17.36 4.57
N TRP A 23 6.21 -16.38 3.73
CA TRP A 23 4.86 -16.02 3.34
C TRP A 23 4.47 -16.72 2.04
N LYS A 24 3.77 -17.84 2.17
CA LYS A 24 3.13 -18.51 1.03
C LYS A 24 1.83 -17.79 0.71
N LEU A 25 1.76 -17.17 -0.47
CA LEU A 25 0.62 -16.38 -0.92
C LEU A 25 -0.53 -17.31 -1.34
N GLU A 26 -1.57 -17.34 -0.52
CA GLU A 26 -2.81 -18.05 -0.82
C GLU A 26 -3.62 -17.30 -1.90
N PRO A 27 -4.46 -17.99 -2.70
CA PRO A 27 -5.31 -17.33 -3.69
C PRO A 27 -6.19 -16.21 -3.11
N SER A 28 -6.65 -16.37 -1.87
CA SER A 28 -7.43 -15.34 -1.17
C SER A 28 -6.61 -14.10 -0.82
N ASP A 29 -5.33 -14.26 -0.49
CA ASP A 29 -4.43 -13.12 -0.22
C ASP A 29 -4.21 -12.33 -1.49
N ARG A 30 -3.98 -13.01 -2.61
CA ARG A 30 -3.76 -12.39 -3.92
C ARG A 30 -4.99 -11.64 -4.41
N ALA A 31 -6.17 -12.25 -4.29
CA ALA A 31 -7.43 -11.60 -4.66
C ALA A 31 -7.69 -10.35 -3.81
N LEU A 32 -7.48 -10.45 -2.49
CA LEU A 32 -7.68 -9.29 -1.61
C LEU A 32 -6.63 -8.21 -1.84
N ALA A 33 -5.37 -8.57 -2.12
CA ALA A 33 -4.32 -7.62 -2.48
C ALA A 33 -4.68 -6.87 -3.76
N LEU A 34 -5.19 -7.57 -4.78
CA LEU A 34 -5.67 -6.98 -6.02
C LEU A 34 -6.83 -6.00 -5.80
N ASP A 35 -7.84 -6.41 -5.03
CA ASP A 35 -9.00 -5.55 -4.68
C ASP A 35 -8.53 -4.30 -3.93
N THR A 36 -7.60 -4.46 -2.98
CA THR A 36 -7.07 -3.36 -2.17
C THR A 36 -6.26 -2.40 -3.04
N GLU A 37 -5.38 -2.93 -3.89
CA GLU A 37 -4.57 -2.18 -4.85
C GLU A 37 -5.46 -1.31 -5.75
N ALA A 38 -6.49 -1.91 -6.35
CA ALA A 38 -7.44 -1.19 -7.19
C ALA A 38 -8.15 -0.06 -6.44
N GLY A 39 -8.57 -0.30 -5.20
CA GLY A 39 -9.16 0.73 -4.34
C GLY A 39 -8.19 1.86 -4.03
N LEU A 40 -6.92 1.56 -3.75
CA LEU A 40 -5.90 2.59 -3.51
C LEU A 40 -5.62 3.41 -4.76
N ARG A 41 -5.57 2.78 -5.94
CA ARG A 41 -5.32 3.45 -7.22
C ARG A 41 -6.47 4.36 -7.64
N ASP A 42 -7.71 4.00 -7.34
CA ASP A 42 -8.90 4.83 -7.61
C ASP A 42 -8.88 6.12 -6.77
N VAL A 43 -8.43 6.01 -5.52
CA VAL A 43 -8.42 7.11 -4.55
C VAL A 43 -7.20 8.04 -4.72
N VAL A 44 -6.00 7.48 -4.80
CA VAL A 44 -4.76 8.25 -5.01
C VAL A 44 -4.30 8.04 -6.44
N GLY A 45 -4.65 9.02 -7.27
CA GLY A 45 -4.30 9.06 -8.68
C GLY A 45 -2.83 9.42 -8.95
N PRO A 46 -2.51 9.64 -10.24
CA PRO A 46 -1.16 10.01 -10.68
C PRO A 46 -0.64 11.27 -9.97
N PRO A 47 0.70 11.39 -9.74
CA PRO A 47 1.29 12.51 -9.01
C PRO A 47 0.86 13.89 -9.51
N ASN A 48 0.91 14.11 -10.82
CA ASN A 48 0.54 15.39 -11.44
C ASN A 48 -0.92 15.77 -11.19
N VAL A 49 -1.83 14.80 -11.21
CA VAL A 49 -3.26 15.06 -10.94
C VAL A 49 -3.46 15.38 -9.45
N GLN A 50 -2.76 14.65 -8.59
CA GLN A 50 -2.93 14.76 -7.14
C GLN A 50 -2.32 16.07 -6.58
N GLU A 51 -1.19 16.52 -7.12
CA GLU A 51 -0.55 17.78 -6.72
C GLU A 51 -1.37 19.02 -7.09
N ASP A 52 -2.12 18.96 -8.19
CA ASP A 52 -3.01 20.04 -8.64
C ASP A 52 -4.30 20.16 -7.82
N LEU A 53 -4.59 19.18 -6.94
CA LEU A 53 -5.80 19.20 -6.13
C LEU A 53 -5.73 20.22 -4.98
N PRO A 54 -6.88 20.83 -4.62
CA PRO A 54 -7.00 21.55 -3.36
C PRO A 54 -6.62 20.67 -2.17
N GLN A 55 -5.94 21.22 -1.16
CA GLN A 55 -5.48 20.47 0.03
C GLN A 55 -6.59 19.67 0.72
N ILE A 56 -7.82 20.20 0.75
CA ILE A 56 -8.96 19.47 1.31
C ILE A 56 -9.26 18.18 0.54
N LYS A 57 -9.12 18.18 -0.79
CA LYS A 57 -9.31 17.00 -1.63
C LYS A 57 -8.17 16.01 -1.46
N ARG A 58 -6.92 16.49 -1.39
CA ARG A 58 -5.77 15.63 -1.06
C ARG A 58 -5.95 14.92 0.27
N LEU A 59 -6.43 15.64 1.30
CA LEU A 59 -6.72 15.06 2.62
C LEU A 59 -7.90 14.08 2.59
N GLU A 60 -8.96 14.37 1.84
CA GLU A 60 -10.09 13.44 1.64
C GLU A 60 -9.59 12.12 1.05
N HIS A 61 -8.81 12.16 -0.03
CA HIS A 61 -8.26 10.96 -0.68
C HIS A 61 -7.36 10.15 0.26
N LEU A 62 -6.47 10.81 1.01
CA LEU A 62 -5.62 10.09 1.97
C LEU A 62 -6.42 9.44 3.11
N ARG A 63 -7.54 10.04 3.53
CA ARG A 63 -8.43 9.42 4.52
C ARG A 63 -9.25 8.28 3.94
N GLU A 64 -9.66 8.38 2.69
CA GLU A 64 -10.32 7.30 1.98
C GLU A 64 -9.38 6.11 1.77
N THR A 65 -8.09 6.36 1.53
CA THR A 65 -7.06 5.31 1.53
C THR A 65 -7.01 4.55 2.86
N LEU A 66 -7.02 5.26 3.99
CA LEU A 66 -7.10 4.61 5.31
C LEU A 66 -8.36 3.75 5.46
N ALA A 67 -9.49 4.19 4.91
CA ALA A 67 -10.73 3.42 4.92
C ALA A 67 -10.62 2.13 4.08
N VAL A 68 -10.05 2.21 2.86
CA VAL A 68 -9.79 1.05 2.00
C VAL A 68 -8.91 0.03 2.73
N LEU A 69 -7.79 0.48 3.31
CA LEU A 69 -6.88 -0.38 4.07
C LEU A 69 -7.56 -1.03 5.29
N ALA A 70 -8.36 -0.28 6.03
CA ALA A 70 -9.08 -0.78 7.21
C ALA A 70 -10.13 -1.84 6.83
N ILE A 71 -10.87 -1.62 5.74
CA ILE A 71 -11.85 -2.59 5.23
C ILE A 71 -11.15 -3.87 4.78
N SER A 72 -10.03 -3.77 4.06
CA SER A 72 -9.25 -4.95 3.65
C SER A 72 -8.67 -5.69 4.84
N LEU A 73 -8.12 -4.97 5.83
CA LEU A 73 -7.61 -5.58 7.07
C LEU A 73 -8.71 -6.38 7.78
N ALA A 74 -9.93 -5.84 7.89
CA ALA A 74 -11.05 -6.53 8.54
C ALA A 74 -11.47 -7.83 7.85
N ARG A 75 -11.09 -8.02 6.57
CA ARG A 75 -11.43 -9.20 5.76
C ARG A 75 -10.35 -10.29 5.78
N THR A 76 -9.21 -10.06 6.44
CA THR A 76 -8.06 -10.97 6.39
C THR A 76 -7.40 -11.18 7.74
N HIS A 77 -6.50 -12.16 7.80
CA HIS A 77 -5.71 -12.54 8.95
C HIS A 77 -4.30 -12.95 8.49
N GLY A 78 -3.40 -13.24 9.43
CA GLY A 78 -2.03 -13.66 9.09
C GLY A 78 -1.15 -12.53 8.56
N ARG A 79 -0.30 -12.84 7.58
CA ARG A 79 0.76 -11.92 7.11
C ARG A 79 0.21 -10.75 6.27
N LEU A 80 -0.84 -10.98 5.49
CA LEU A 80 -1.52 -9.88 4.79
C LEU A 80 -2.13 -8.89 5.79
N ALA A 81 -2.78 -9.39 6.84
CA ALA A 81 -3.30 -8.54 7.92
C ALA A 81 -2.19 -7.77 8.63
N TRP A 82 -1.05 -8.42 8.92
CA TRP A 82 0.12 -7.75 9.49
C TRP A 82 0.62 -6.62 8.58
N PHE A 83 0.76 -6.87 7.28
CA PHE A 83 1.20 -5.89 6.29
C PHE A 83 0.24 -4.68 6.23
N LEU A 84 -1.07 -4.94 6.09
CA LEU A 84 -2.09 -3.88 6.04
C LEU A 84 -2.16 -3.08 7.34
N SER A 85 -1.98 -3.74 8.49
CA SER A 85 -1.89 -3.06 9.79
C SER A 85 -0.65 -2.17 9.90
N GLY A 86 0.49 -2.61 9.35
CA GLY A 86 1.71 -1.80 9.27
C GLY A 86 1.49 -0.55 8.43
N ALA A 87 0.82 -0.69 7.28
CA ALA A 87 0.48 0.43 6.39
C ALA A 87 -0.44 1.45 7.08
N LEU A 88 -1.49 0.99 7.78
CA LEU A 88 -2.37 1.84 8.57
C LEU A 88 -1.63 2.60 9.67
N ASN A 89 -0.68 1.94 10.35
CA ASN A 89 0.13 2.57 11.38
C ASN A 89 1.04 3.65 10.78
N ALA A 90 1.68 3.38 9.65
CA ALA A 90 2.51 4.35 8.95
C ALA A 90 1.71 5.61 8.54
N LEU A 91 0.46 5.43 8.12
CA LEU A 91 -0.42 6.51 7.67
C LEU A 91 -1.29 7.14 8.77
N GLU A 92 -1.20 6.68 10.03
CA GLU A 92 -1.95 7.23 11.18
C GLU A 92 -1.87 8.76 11.29
N PRO A 93 -0.72 9.43 11.04
CA PRO A 93 -0.62 10.88 11.17
C PRO A 93 -1.65 11.65 10.32
N VAL A 94 -2.07 11.11 9.17
CA VAL A 94 -3.09 11.69 8.28
C VAL A 94 -4.42 11.92 9.00
N LEU A 95 -4.78 11.07 9.97
CA LEU A 95 -6.03 11.21 10.73
C LEU A 95 -6.07 12.52 11.53
N ARG A 96 -4.89 13.03 11.93
CA ARG A 96 -4.74 14.27 12.69
C ARG A 96 -4.58 15.50 11.82
N TRP A 97 -4.57 15.36 10.51
CA TRP A 97 -4.41 16.52 9.63
C TRP A 97 -5.70 17.33 9.49
N ARG A 98 -5.54 18.62 9.21
CA ARG A 98 -6.63 19.51 8.79
C ARG A 98 -6.22 20.24 7.52
N ALA A 99 -7.20 20.55 6.67
CA ALA A 99 -6.96 21.26 5.41
C ALA A 99 -7.12 22.79 5.53
N MET A 100 -7.59 23.28 6.68
CA MET A 100 -7.80 24.72 6.92
C MET A 100 -7.10 25.16 8.21
N PRO A 101 -6.68 26.43 8.33
CA PRO A 101 -6.21 26.99 9.60
C PRO A 101 -7.28 26.82 10.69
N ALA A 102 -6.84 26.65 11.94
CA ALA A 102 -7.78 26.64 13.05
C ALA A 102 -8.23 28.08 13.34
N ASP A 103 -9.53 28.29 13.51
CA ASP A 103 -10.05 29.53 14.08
C ASP A 103 -9.64 29.65 15.56
N ARG A 104 -9.97 30.78 16.20
CA ARG A 104 -9.58 31.14 17.58
C ARG A 104 -9.99 30.12 18.68
N GLY A 105 -10.67 29.02 18.32
CA GLY A 105 -11.24 28.00 19.22
C GLY A 105 -10.44 26.71 19.37
N GLY A 106 -9.15 26.69 19.04
CA GLY A 106 -8.31 25.48 19.14
C GLY A 106 -8.57 24.47 18.02
N SER A 107 -7.71 23.45 17.89
CA SER A 107 -7.70 22.57 16.73
C SER A 107 -8.04 21.10 17.01
N PHE A 108 -8.55 20.77 18.20
CA PHE A 108 -8.75 19.37 18.64
C PHE A 108 -7.50 18.48 18.47
N GLY A 109 -6.31 19.06 18.65
CA GLY A 109 -5.04 18.33 18.47
C GLY A 109 -4.69 18.04 17.01
N THR A 110 -5.43 18.59 16.04
CA THR A 110 -5.09 18.47 14.62
C THR A 110 -3.92 19.38 14.24
N VAL A 111 -3.26 19.04 13.14
CA VAL A 111 -2.08 19.72 12.59
C VAL A 111 -2.36 20.13 11.15
N LEU A 112 -1.85 21.29 10.72
CA LEU A 112 -1.86 21.69 9.32
C LEU A 112 -0.61 21.11 8.66
N PRO A 113 -0.72 20.08 7.80
CA PRO A 113 0.43 19.51 7.12
C PRO A 113 0.98 20.50 6.08
N SER A 114 2.29 20.40 5.86
CA SER A 114 2.98 21.02 4.74
C SER A 114 2.62 20.32 3.41
N SER A 115 2.90 20.99 2.29
CA SER A 115 2.72 20.36 0.97
C SER A 115 3.63 19.14 0.78
N GLU A 116 4.81 19.15 1.39
CA GLU A 116 5.77 18.04 1.35
C GLU A 116 5.21 16.81 2.09
N GLU A 117 4.61 17.00 3.27
CA GLU A 117 3.96 15.92 4.02
C GLU A 117 2.81 15.26 3.22
N TYR A 118 2.01 16.05 2.49
CA TYR A 118 1.00 15.46 1.59
C TYR A 118 1.64 14.59 0.51
N THR A 119 2.65 15.11 -0.19
CA THR A 119 3.34 14.38 -1.26
C THR A 119 4.02 13.12 -0.71
N GLU A 120 4.61 13.19 0.48
CA GLU A 120 5.22 12.06 1.16
C GLU A 120 4.20 10.94 1.46
N ALA A 121 3.03 11.31 2.00
CA ALA A 121 1.95 10.36 2.27
C ALA A 121 1.40 9.74 0.97
N GLU A 122 1.19 10.55 -0.07
CA GLU A 122 0.72 10.06 -1.38
C GLU A 122 1.73 9.13 -2.04
N ASP A 123 3.02 9.41 -1.94
CA ASP A 123 4.08 8.53 -2.42
C ASP A 123 4.18 7.23 -1.62
N ALA A 124 3.95 7.30 -0.30
CA ALA A 124 3.84 6.12 0.54
C ALA A 124 2.67 5.24 0.09
N VAL A 125 1.51 5.83 -0.23
CA VAL A 125 0.35 5.10 -0.79
C VAL A 125 0.69 4.46 -2.14
N ARG A 126 1.36 5.17 -3.04
CA ARG A 126 1.78 4.60 -4.34
C ARG A 126 2.73 3.41 -4.17
N ARG A 127 3.67 3.48 -3.22
CA ARG A 127 4.53 2.32 -2.91
C ARG A 127 3.74 1.14 -2.36
N LEU A 128 2.70 1.38 -1.57
CA LEU A 128 1.79 0.32 -1.12
C LEU A 128 1.00 -0.28 -2.29
N GLN A 129 0.55 0.53 -3.25
CA GLN A 129 -0.10 0.06 -4.48
C GLN A 129 0.84 -0.89 -5.24
N ASP A 130 2.10 -0.49 -5.46
CA ASP A 130 3.09 -1.31 -6.16
C ASP A 130 3.35 -2.64 -5.44
N ALA A 131 3.51 -2.61 -4.11
CA ALA A 131 3.71 -3.81 -3.31
C ALA A 131 2.49 -4.76 -3.35
N LEU A 132 1.27 -4.22 -3.25
CA LEU A 132 0.04 -5.01 -3.35
C LEU A 132 -0.14 -5.61 -4.76
N ALA A 133 0.24 -4.87 -5.81
CA ALA A 133 0.26 -5.40 -7.17
C ALA A 133 1.25 -6.58 -7.30
N GLY A 134 2.43 -6.47 -6.68
CA GLY A 134 3.41 -7.56 -6.62
C GLY A 134 2.90 -8.80 -5.87
N ILE A 135 2.18 -8.60 -4.76
CA ILE A 135 1.51 -9.68 -4.01
C ILE A 135 0.40 -10.33 -4.86
N ALA A 136 -0.39 -9.53 -5.56
CA ALA A 136 -1.47 -10.01 -6.41
C ALA A 136 -0.96 -10.80 -7.62
N ALA A 137 0.20 -10.42 -8.16
CA ALA A 137 0.78 -11.05 -9.34
C ALA A 137 1.11 -12.53 -9.09
N GLU A 138 0.47 -13.41 -9.86
CA GLU A 138 0.81 -14.83 -9.86
C GLU A 138 2.23 -14.98 -10.40
N THR A 139 3.13 -15.55 -9.59
CA THR A 139 4.41 -16.02 -10.10
C THR A 139 4.11 -17.22 -10.98
N VAL A 140 3.98 -16.97 -12.29
CA VAL A 140 4.04 -18.03 -13.29
C VAL A 140 5.44 -18.62 -13.18
N ASP A 141 5.55 -19.74 -12.48
CA ASP A 141 6.72 -20.61 -12.57
C ASP A 141 6.75 -21.10 -14.02
N LEU A 142 7.53 -20.42 -14.88
CA LEU A 142 7.93 -20.93 -16.18
C LEU A 142 8.92 -22.06 -15.91
N GLY A 143 8.38 -23.16 -15.40
CA GLY A 143 9.10 -24.36 -15.04
C GLY A 143 9.98 -24.78 -16.21
N SER A 144 11.29 -24.70 -15.96
CA SER A 144 12.37 -25.48 -16.57
C SER A 144 11.87 -26.52 -17.59
N VAL A 145 11.69 -26.10 -18.84
CA VAL A 145 11.66 -27.04 -19.97
C VAL A 145 13.09 -27.50 -20.17
N ARG A 146 13.50 -28.51 -19.39
CA ARG A 146 14.62 -29.36 -19.76
C ARG A 146 14.14 -30.21 -20.93
N PRO A 147 14.70 -30.08 -22.15
CA PRO A 147 14.42 -31.05 -23.18
C PRO A 147 14.97 -32.40 -22.70
N ASN A 148 14.05 -33.36 -22.54
CA ASN A 148 14.35 -34.76 -22.33
C ASN A 148 15.18 -35.23 -23.54
N GLN A 149 16.49 -35.39 -23.35
CA GLN A 149 17.37 -36.04 -24.31
C GLN A 149 17.90 -37.34 -23.71
N GLU A 150 17.01 -38.33 -23.64
CA GLU A 150 17.37 -39.75 -23.68
C GLU A 150 16.50 -40.34 -24.77
N ALA A 151 17.09 -40.67 -25.92
CA ALA A 151 17.73 -41.94 -26.23
C ALA A 151 16.82 -42.75 -27.16
N ASN A 152 17.20 -42.84 -28.43
CA ASN A 152 16.94 -44.00 -29.26
C ASN A 152 18.21 -44.29 -30.05
N GLY A 153 18.92 -45.33 -29.63
CA GLY A 153 19.99 -45.95 -30.40
C GLY A 153 19.44 -46.73 -31.59
N VAL A 154 20.26 -46.85 -32.64
CA VAL A 154 20.97 -48.06 -33.10
C VAL A 154 22.20 -47.59 -33.87
#